data_AF-A0A1F1Q9G0-F1
#
_entry.id   AF-A0A1F1Q9G0-F1
#
_cell.length_a   1.000
_cell.length_b   1.000
_cell.length_c   1.000
_cell.angle_alpha   90.00
_cell.angle_beta   90.00
_cell.angle_gamma   90.00
#
_symmetry.space_group_name_H-M   'P 1'
#
loop_
_entity.id
_entity.type
_entity.pdbx_description
1 polymer ?
#
loop_
_entity_poly.entity_id
_entity_poly.type
_entity_poly.pdbx_seq_one_letter_code
_entity_poly.pdbx_strand_id
1 'polypeptide(L)' 'MGTAFIILDDKAKGNTCYALNGVGISCIPDSQLQADNQRQLSPHEIQPEPTPAMAPGRWIDERYQL' A
#
# COMPACT_ATOMS: atom_id res chain seq x y z
N MET A 1 -3.57 1.26 -36.62
CA MET A 1 -2.80 0.15 -36.02
C MET A 1 -3.43 -0.15 -34.68
N GLY A 2 -4.12 -1.28 -34.53
CA GLY A 2 -4.81 -1.61 -33.28
C GLY A 2 -3.83 -2.16 -32.27
N THR A 3 -3.74 -1.54 -31.09
CA THR A 3 -3.04 -2.11 -29.93
C THR A 3 -3.82 -3.33 -29.45
N ALA A 4 -3.28 -4.53 -29.68
CA ALA A 4 -3.83 -5.75 -29.13
C ALA A 4 -3.48 -5.85 -27.64
N PHE A 5 -4.50 -6.08 -26.82
CA PHE A 5 -4.39 -6.28 -25.38
C PHE A 5 -4.77 -7.71 -25.04
N ILE A 6 -3.97 -8.38 -24.21
CA ILE A 6 -4.14 -9.77 -23.84
C ILE A 6 -4.43 -9.83 -22.34
N ILE A 7 -5.47 -10.57 -21.97
CA ILE A 7 -5.78 -10.92 -20.58
C ILE A 7 -5.18 -12.29 -20.31
N LEU A 8 -4.30 -12.38 -19.33
CA LEU A 8 -3.74 -13.62 -18.84
C LEU A 8 -4.28 -13.86 -17.44
N ASP A 9 -5.13 -14.85 -17.28
CA ASP A 9 -5.69 -15.25 -15.99
C ASP A 9 -4.91 -16.47 -15.49
N ASP A 10 -4.17 -16.31 -14.39
CA ASP A 10 -3.43 -17.40 -13.76
C ASP A 10 -4.16 -17.85 -12.49
N LYS A 11 -5.05 -18.83 -12.67
CA LYS A 11 -5.81 -19.43 -11.56
C LYS A 11 -4.94 -20.10 -10.50
N ALA A 12 -3.73 -20.54 -10.84
CA ALA A 12 -2.82 -21.18 -9.89
C ALA A 12 -2.25 -20.17 -8.88
N LYS A 13 -2.00 -18.94 -9.32
CA LYS A 13 -1.52 -17.83 -8.48
C LYS A 13 -2.64 -16.89 -8.02
N GLY A 14 -3.85 -17.04 -8.56
CA GLY A 14 -5.00 -16.19 -8.24
C GLY A 14 -4.74 -14.74 -8.64
N ASN A 15 -4.20 -14.52 -9.83
CA ASN A 15 -4.00 -13.18 -10.36
C ASN A 15 -4.46 -13.06 -11.82
N THR A 16 -4.93 -11.87 -12.17
CA THR A 16 -5.25 -11.48 -13.54
C THR A 16 -4.21 -10.48 -14.01
N CYS A 17 -3.51 -10.83 -15.08
CA CYS A 17 -2.51 -10.01 -15.73
C CYS A 17 -3.03 -9.46 -17.06
N TYR A 18 -2.58 -8.26 -17.35
CA TYR A 18 -2.96 -7.43 -18.48
C TYR A 18 -1.69 -7.11 -19.26
N ALA A 19 -1.55 -7.68 -20.44
CA ALA A 19 -0.36 -7.52 -21.28
C ALA A 19 -0.68 -6.67 -22.51
N LEU A 20 0.09 -5.59 -22.66
CA LEU A 20 0.14 -4.77 -23.85
C LEU A 20 1.37 -5.21 -24.66
N ASN A 21 1.15 -5.74 -25.86
CA ASN A 21 2.22 -6.28 -26.70
C ASN A 21 3.36 -5.26 -26.89
N GLY A 22 4.49 -5.50 -26.21
CA GLY A 22 5.70 -4.67 -26.31
C GLY A 22 5.72 -3.41 -25.44
N VAL A 23 4.70 -3.14 -24.61
CA VAL A 23 4.63 -1.92 -23.77
C VAL A 23 4.78 -2.25 -22.29
N GLY A 24 4.16 -3.34 -21.82
CA GLY A 24 4.24 -3.73 -20.42
C GLY A 24 3.20 -4.74 -20.01
N ILE A 25 3.39 -5.30 -18.82
CA ILE A 25 2.49 -6.25 -18.19
C ILE A 25 2.12 -5.69 -16.81
N SER A 26 0.83 -5.63 -16.50
CA SER A 26 0.31 -5.26 -15.19
C SER A 26 -0.49 -6.41 -14.61
N CYS A 27 -0.19 -6.84 -13.39
CA CYS A 27 -0.87 -7.96 -12.74
C CYS A 27 -1.57 -7.50 -11.46
N ILE A 28 -2.83 -7.91 -11.32
CA ILE A 28 -3.67 -7.61 -10.17
C ILE A 28 -4.10 -8.94 -9.54
N PRO A 29 -3.92 -9.15 -8.23
CA PRO A 29 -4.43 -10.35 -7.57
C PRO A 29 -5.96 -10.38 -7.59
N ASP A 30 -6.55 -11.56 -7.78
CA ASP A 30 -8.00 -11.72 -7.94
C ASP A 30 -8.78 -11.29 -6.68
N SER A 31 -8.14 -11.35 -5.50
CA SER A 31 -8.69 -10.82 -4.26
C SER A 31 -8.99 -9.31 -4.33
N GLN A 32 -8.22 -8.54 -5.11
CA GLN A 32 -8.46 -7.12 -5.35
C GLN A 32 -9.51 -6.88 -6.44
N LEU A 33 -9.76 -7.84 -7.32
CA LEU A 33 -10.81 -7.74 -8.34
C LEU A 33 -12.20 -7.98 -7.75
N GLN A 34 -12.29 -8.82 -6.70
CA GLN A 34 -13.52 -9.07 -5.96
C GLN A 34 -13.67 -8.22 -4.69
N ALA A 35 -12.64 -7.46 -4.29
CA ALA A 35 -12.77 -6.49 -3.21
C ALA A 35 -13.72 -5.38 -3.64
N ASP A 36 -14.98 -5.49 -3.21
CA ASP A 36 -16.09 -4.59 -3.48
C ASP A 36 -15.75 -3.14 -3.12
N ASN A 37 -15.22 -2.34 -4.05
CA ASN A 37 -14.90 -0.89 -3.95
C ASN A 37 -14.28 -0.39 -2.63
N GLN A 38 -13.81 -1.28 -1.78
CA GLN A 38 -13.31 -0.97 -0.45
C GLN A 38 -11.84 -0.65 -0.64
N ARG A 39 -11.50 0.60 -0.39
CA ARG A 39 -10.10 1.03 -0.33
C ARG A 39 -9.37 0.10 0.64
N GLN A 40 -8.36 -0.60 0.14
CA GLN A 40 -7.45 -1.34 1.01
C GLN A 40 -6.64 -0.31 1.80
N LEU A 41 -7.04 -0.09 3.06
CA LEU A 41 -6.35 0.80 3.98
C LEU A 41 -4.92 0.29 4.18
N SER A 42 -3.95 1.20 4.09
CA SER A 42 -2.57 0.88 4.45
C SER A 42 -2.52 0.50 5.94
N PRO A 43 -1.61 -0.38 6.36
CA PRO A 43 -1.52 -0.78 7.77
C PRO A 43 -1.40 0.39 8.76
N HIS A 44 -0.82 1.51 8.32
CA HIS A 44 -0.67 2.73 9.11
C HIS A 44 -2.00 3.49 9.32
N GLU A 45 -3.02 3.26 8.48
CA GLU A 45 -4.35 3.87 8.61
C GLU A 45 -5.28 3.09 9.56
N ILE A 46 -4.93 1.83 9.86
CA ILE A 46 -5.66 0.95 10.80
C ILE A 46 -4.97 0.94 12.18
N GLN A 47 -3.72 1.41 12.25
CA GLN A 47 -3.03 1.51 13.53
C GLN A 47 -3.68 2.61 14.37
N PRO A 48 -3.97 2.33 15.66
CA PRO A 48 -4.32 3.39 16.59
C PRO A 48 -3.19 4.42 16.58
N GLU A 49 -3.56 5.71 16.69
CA GLU A 49 -2.60 6.80 16.77
C GLU A 49 -1.47 6.39 17.74
N PRO A 50 -0.19 6.45 17.32
CA PRO A 50 0.90 6.07 18.21
C PRO A 50 0.76 6.89 19.47
N THR A 51 0.59 6.22 20.62
CA THR A 51 0.52 6.90 21.92
C THR A 51 1.62 7.93 21.96
N PRO A 52 1.29 9.24 22.03
CA PRO A 52 2.30 10.27 22.04
C PRO A 52 3.31 9.91 23.11
N ALA A 53 4.58 9.73 22.72
CA ALA A 53 5.63 9.50 23.70
C ALA A 53 5.60 10.72 24.62
N MET A 54 5.15 10.51 25.86
CA MET A 54 5.12 11.54 26.88
C MET A 54 6.58 11.95 27.06
N ALA A 55 6.96 13.07 26.44
CA ALA A 55 8.33 13.55 26.51
C ALA A 55 8.67 13.68 28.00
N PRO A 56 9.76 13.05 28.49
CA PRO A 56 10.14 13.15 29.89
C PRO A 56 10.14 14.63 30.29
N GLY A 57 9.39 14.92 31.35
CA GLY A 57 9.04 16.27 31.74
C GLY A 57 10.28 17.15 31.93
N ARG A 58 10.08 18.43 31.61
CA ARG A 58 11.00 19.57 31.79
C ARG A 58 12.39 19.36 31.20
N TRP A 59 12.68 20.15 30.17
CA TRP A 59 14.03 20.63 29.91
C TRP A 59 14.54 21.25 31.22
N ILE A 60 15.40 20.54 31.94
CA ILE A 60 16.06 21.03 33.14
C ILE A 60 16.89 22.27 32.77
N ASP A 61 16.47 23.41 33.29
CA ASP A 61 17.17 24.71 33.26
C ASP A 61 18.56 24.65 33.95
N GLU A 62 18.87 23.53 34.62
CA GLU A 62 20.14 23.21 35.30
C GLU A 62 21.38 23.26 34.38
N ARG A 63 21.21 23.30 33.05
CA ARG A 63 22.33 23.43 32.09
C ARG A 63 22.80 24.87 31.86
N TYR A 64 22.11 25.87 32.42
CA TYR A 64 22.53 27.27 32.38
C TYR A 64 22.65 27.85 33.80
N GLN A 65 23.46 27.22 34.65
CA GLN A 65 23.99 27.89 35.84
C GLN A 65 25.47 28.23 35.56
N LEU A 66 25.72 29.52 35.28
CA LEU A 66 27.04 30.17 35.26
C LEU A 66 27.27 30.86 36.61
#